data_AF-A0A2A2KQK7-F1
#
_entry.id   AF-A0A2A2KQK7-F1
#
_cell.length_a   1.000
_cell.length_b   1.000
_cell.length_c   1.000
_cell.angle_alpha   90.00
_cell.angle_beta   90.00
_cell.angle_gamma   90.00
#
_symmetry.space_group_name_H-M   'P 1'
#
loop_
_entity.id
_entity.type
_entity.pdbx_description
1 polymer ?
#
loop_
_entity_poly.entity_id
_entity_poly.type
_entity_poly.pdbx_seq_one_letter_code
_entity_poly.pdbx_strand_id
1 'polypeptide(L)'
;MDDSFQPDALLNAASSSGEAAEEIGNEEEDEELITPAEVLLKMKRAWQNEAAAPCILPHQYEILEILVDQIDGMDENLARVKDKTQLKVSIHRAELQRINYLTSDYMRIRLKKIEGNVRRIMTQHNERLRQGKPPLLSEQELRFAEKYAKAEAQLLGKSVLGVNFIFYA
;
A
#
# COMPACT_ATOMS: atom_id res chain seq x y z
N MET A 1 14.24 52.11 17.70
CA MET A 1 13.14 52.01 16.74
C MET A 1 12.77 50.56 16.66
N ASP A 2 11.47 50.35 16.75
CA ASP A 2 10.80 49.21 17.37
C ASP A 2 10.97 47.89 16.60
N ASP A 3 11.06 46.81 17.37
CA ASP A 3 11.12 45.42 16.94
C ASP A 3 9.70 44.86 17.11
N SER A 4 8.90 44.91 16.05
CA SER A 4 7.54 44.35 16.04
C SER A 4 7.40 43.35 14.90
N PHE A 5 7.93 42.15 15.14
CA PHE A 5 7.49 40.93 14.49
C PHE A 5 6.00 40.72 14.82
N GLN A 6 5.12 40.83 13.81
CA GLN A 6 3.68 40.56 13.96
C GLN A 6 3.40 39.10 13.56
N PRO A 7 3.03 38.19 14.50
CA PRO A 7 2.75 36.81 14.19
C PRO A 7 1.25 36.51 14.35
N ASP A 8 0.38 37.02 13.47
CA ASP A 8 -1.07 36.76 13.60
C ASP A 8 -1.84 36.63 12.27
N ALA A 9 -1.16 36.35 11.15
CA ALA A 9 -1.85 36.18 9.86
C ALA A 9 -2.33 34.74 9.57
N LEU A 10 -1.95 33.74 10.38
CA LEU A 10 -2.22 32.32 10.09
C LEU A 10 -3.31 31.66 10.95
N LEU A 11 -3.96 32.40 11.87
CA LEU A 11 -4.92 31.81 12.82
C LEU A 11 -6.38 32.27 12.68
N ASN A 12 -6.75 33.01 11.64
CA ASN A 12 -8.12 33.55 11.50
C ASN A 12 -8.97 32.91 10.39
N ALA A 13 -8.56 31.75 9.86
CA ALA A 13 -9.34 31.01 8.85
C ALA A 13 -10.25 29.93 9.46
N ALA A 14 -10.23 29.73 10.77
CA ALA A 14 -11.00 28.68 11.45
C ALA A 14 -12.15 29.24 12.31
N SER A 15 -13.09 29.97 11.70
CA SER A 15 -14.48 30.09 12.19
C SER A 15 -15.35 30.87 11.19
N SER A 16 -15.99 30.14 10.29
CA SER A 16 -17.21 30.59 9.60
C SER A 16 -17.92 29.36 9.05
N SER A 17 -18.76 28.75 9.88
CA SER A 17 -19.73 27.76 9.44
C SER A 17 -20.90 28.48 8.75
N GLY A 18 -21.15 28.17 7.49
CA GLY A 18 -22.31 28.63 6.73
C GLY A 18 -22.48 27.73 5.50
N GLU A 19 -23.58 26.97 5.46
CA GLU A 19 -23.92 25.99 4.43
C GLU A 19 -24.35 26.60 3.09
N ALA A 20 -24.26 25.74 2.06
CA ALA A 20 -25.00 25.68 0.79
C ALA A 20 -24.36 26.28 -0.47
N ALA A 21 -23.84 25.41 -1.35
CA ALA A 21 -24.37 25.13 -2.70
C ALA A 21 -23.42 24.19 -3.47
N GLU A 22 -23.99 23.22 -4.19
CA GLU A 22 -23.27 22.31 -5.10
C GLU A 22 -22.56 23.07 -6.23
N GLU A 23 -21.24 22.88 -6.32
CA GLU A 23 -20.53 22.90 -7.60
C GLU A 23 -19.82 21.56 -7.72
N ILE A 24 -20.33 20.70 -8.62
CA ILE A 24 -19.57 19.56 -9.14
C ILE A 24 -18.50 20.15 -10.04
N GLY A 25 -17.43 20.62 -9.43
CA GLY A 25 -16.18 20.90 -10.12
C GLY A 25 -15.62 19.57 -10.60
N ASN A 26 -15.44 19.46 -11.92
CA ASN A 26 -14.45 18.54 -12.47
C ASN A 26 -13.13 18.89 -11.76
N GLU A 27 -12.74 18.06 -10.78
CA GLU A 27 -11.36 17.98 -10.36
C GLU A 27 -10.62 17.44 -11.58
N GLU A 28 -10.14 18.37 -12.41
CA GLU A 28 -9.01 18.12 -13.30
C GLU A 28 -7.98 17.40 -12.42
N GLU A 29 -7.63 16.17 -12.80
CA GLU A 29 -6.53 15.43 -12.20
C GLU A 29 -5.27 16.26 -12.43
N ASP A 30 -5.04 17.25 -11.57
CA ASP A 30 -3.74 17.77 -11.28
C ASP A 30 -2.93 16.53 -10.91
N GLU A 31 -2.04 16.10 -11.81
CA GLU A 31 -0.94 15.19 -11.50
C GLU A 31 -0.11 15.85 -10.39
N GLU A 32 -0.63 15.77 -9.16
CA GLU A 32 -0.03 16.33 -7.98
C GLU A 32 1.31 15.59 -7.85
N LEU A 33 2.42 16.31 -8.09
CA LEU A 33 3.77 15.75 -8.04
C LEU A 33 4.01 15.21 -6.63
N ILE A 34 3.70 13.93 -6.41
CA ILE A 34 3.81 13.31 -5.09
C ILE A 34 5.29 13.26 -4.71
N THR A 35 5.67 13.97 -3.67
CA THR A 35 7.06 13.96 -3.21
C THR A 35 7.42 12.60 -2.61
N PRO A 36 8.69 12.14 -2.65
CA PRO A 36 9.09 10.86 -2.03
C PRO A 36 8.69 10.75 -0.54
N ALA A 37 8.68 11.88 0.18
CA ALA A 37 8.25 11.93 1.57
C ALA A 37 6.74 11.67 1.73
N GLU A 38 5.92 12.19 0.82
CA GLU A 38 4.48 11.93 0.79
C GLU A 38 4.17 10.48 0.42
N VAL A 39 4.87 9.90 -0.56
CA VAL A 39 4.73 8.48 -0.92
C VAL A 39 4.99 7.62 0.32
N LEU A 40 6.08 7.88 1.04
CA LEU A 40 6.43 7.15 2.26
C LEU A 40 5.38 7.31 3.36
N LEU A 41 4.79 8.50 3.51
CA LEU A 41 3.73 8.75 4.47
C LEU A 41 2.44 8.01 4.10
N LYS A 42 2.02 8.04 2.83
CA LYS A 42 0.87 7.29 2.33
C LYS A 42 1.08 5.79 2.54
N MET A 43 2.28 5.27 2.25
CA MET A 43 2.63 3.87 2.49
C MET A 43 2.57 3.49 3.97
N LYS A 44 3.10 4.34 4.86
CA LYS A 44 3.05 4.08 6.30
C LYS A 44 1.60 3.98 6.78
N ARG A 45 0.72 4.86 6.32
CA ARG A 45 -0.72 4.80 6.64
C ARG A 45 -1.36 3.53 6.10
N ALA A 46 -1.09 3.18 4.84
CA ALA A 46 -1.60 1.95 4.24
C ALA A 46 -1.17 0.71 5.05
N TRP A 47 0.10 0.64 5.46
CA TRP A 47 0.63 -0.43 6.31
C TRP A 47 -0.04 -0.49 7.67
N GLN A 48 -0.19 0.64 8.38
CA GLN A 48 -0.85 0.68 9.68
C GLN A 48 -2.32 0.25 9.58
N ASN A 49 -3.03 0.73 8.56
CA ASN A 49 -4.43 0.37 8.33
C ASN A 49 -4.56 -1.12 8.01
N GLU A 50 -3.69 -1.66 7.16
CA GLU A 50 -3.69 -3.08 6.83
C GLU A 50 -3.36 -3.93 8.07
N ALA A 51 -2.41 -3.52 8.91
CA ALA A 51 -2.07 -4.23 10.15
C ALA A 51 -3.23 -4.26 11.16
N ALA A 52 -3.99 -3.17 11.26
CA ALA A 52 -5.09 -3.03 12.21
C ALA A 52 -6.41 -3.63 11.71
N ALA A 53 -6.63 -3.70 10.39
CA ALA A 53 -7.89 -4.18 9.83
C ALA A 53 -8.03 -5.72 9.92
N PRO A 54 -9.18 -6.25 10.37
CA PRO A 54 -9.42 -7.71 10.38
C PRO A 54 -9.65 -8.28 8.97
N CYS A 55 -10.10 -7.44 8.03
CA CYS A 55 -10.30 -7.78 6.63
C CYS A 55 -9.20 -7.14 5.76
N ILE A 56 -9.03 -7.68 4.55
CA ILE A 56 -8.09 -7.13 3.57
C ILE A 56 -8.64 -5.82 2.99
N LEU A 57 -7.78 -4.82 2.85
CA LEU A 57 -8.12 -3.52 2.28
C LEU A 57 -7.80 -3.50 0.76
N PRO A 58 -8.30 -2.52 -0.01
CA PRO A 58 -7.85 -2.29 -1.37
C PRO A 58 -6.32 -2.19 -1.46
N HIS A 59 -5.73 -2.83 -2.47
CA HIS A 59 -4.29 -2.84 -2.63
C HIS A 59 -3.78 -1.44 -2.98
N GLN A 60 -2.59 -1.08 -2.49
CA GLN A 60 -1.93 0.19 -2.76
C GLN A 60 -0.67 -0.05 -3.61
N TYR A 61 -0.85 -0.70 -4.76
CA TYR A 61 0.27 -1.22 -5.56
C TYR A 61 1.12 -0.12 -6.18
N GLU A 62 0.50 0.97 -6.64
CA GLU A 62 1.20 2.12 -7.21
C GLU A 62 2.20 2.73 -6.22
N ILE A 63 1.77 2.99 -4.98
CA ILE A 63 2.63 3.52 -3.91
C ILE A 63 3.77 2.53 -3.59
N LEU A 64 3.46 1.23 -3.58
CA LEU A 64 4.44 0.18 -3.32
C LEU A 64 5.52 0.14 -4.42
N GLU A 65 5.11 0.21 -5.69
CA GLU A 65 6.00 0.19 -6.85
C GLU A 65 6.95 1.39 -6.84
N ILE A 66 6.42 2.60 -6.62
CA ILE A 66 7.23 3.82 -6.49
C ILE A 66 8.30 3.67 -5.39
N LEU A 67 7.94 3.09 -4.24
CA LEU A 67 8.90 2.90 -3.15
C LEU A 67 9.95 1.83 -3.44
N VAL A 68 9.60 0.77 -4.17
CA VAL A 68 10.56 -0.24 -4.60
C VAL A 68 11.58 0.39 -5.55
N ASP A 69 11.11 1.17 -6.53
CA ASP A 69 12.00 1.87 -7.46
C ASP A 69 12.91 2.88 -6.74
N GLN A 70 12.38 3.59 -5.74
CA GLN A 70 13.17 4.52 -4.92
C GLN A 70 14.21 3.80 -4.05
N ILE A 71 13.88 2.61 -3.52
CA ILE A 71 14.82 1.75 -2.79
C ILE A 71 15.95 1.35 -3.72
N ASP A 72 15.64 0.82 -4.89
CA ASP A 72 16.63 0.30 -5.85
C ASP A 72 17.54 1.42 -6.35
N GLY A 73 16.98 2.57 -6.73
CA GLY A 73 17.75 3.73 -7.18
C GLY A 73 18.70 4.27 -6.10
N MET A 74 18.27 4.27 -4.83
CA MET A 74 19.14 4.72 -3.73
C MET A 74 20.18 3.65 -3.36
N ASP A 75 19.89 2.36 -3.49
CA ASP A 75 20.88 1.29 -3.27
C ASP A 75 21.99 1.33 -4.32
N GLU A 76 21.64 1.50 -5.60
CA GLU A 76 22.61 1.71 -6.67
C GLU A 76 23.49 2.95 -6.45
N ASN A 77 22.88 4.06 -6.00
CA ASN A 77 23.62 5.28 -5.66
C ASN A 77 24.64 5.02 -4.55
N LEU A 78 24.26 4.28 -3.50
CA LEU A 78 25.17 3.93 -2.40
C LEU A 78 26.26 2.95 -2.82
N ALA A 79 25.97 2.07 -3.79
CA ALA A 79 26.97 1.16 -4.35
C ALA A 79 28.08 1.92 -5.10
N ARG A 80 27.75 3.06 -5.73
CA ARG A 80 28.70 3.93 -6.45
C ARG A 80 29.56 4.82 -5.54
N VAL A 81 29.24 4.95 -4.25
CA VAL A 81 30.02 5.77 -3.32
C VAL A 81 31.36 5.09 -2.98
N LYS A 82 32.48 5.77 -3.29
CA LYS A 82 33.84 5.26 -3.05
C LYS A 82 34.17 5.10 -1.57
N ASP A 83 33.82 6.10 -0.76
CA ASP A 83 34.08 6.09 0.68
C ASP A 83 32.83 5.67 1.45
N LYS A 84 32.81 4.40 1.85
CA LYS A 84 31.69 3.79 2.57
C LYS A 84 31.69 4.10 4.07
N THR A 85 32.72 4.78 4.60
CA THR A 85 32.87 5.06 6.04
C THR A 85 32.16 6.34 6.48
N GLN A 86 31.71 7.15 5.52
CA GLN A 86 31.00 8.40 5.80
C GLN A 86 29.70 8.15 6.54
N LEU A 87 29.43 8.98 7.57
CA LEU A 87 28.21 8.91 8.36
C LEU A 87 26.95 8.99 7.49
N LYS A 88 26.95 9.86 6.47
CA LYS A 88 25.84 10.01 5.52
C LYS A 88 25.47 8.69 4.82
N VAL A 89 26.47 7.90 4.42
CA VAL A 89 26.24 6.58 3.79
C VAL A 89 25.60 5.62 4.77
N SER A 90 26.03 5.64 6.03
CA SER A 90 25.46 4.80 7.09
C SER A 90 24.00 5.17 7.38
N ILE A 91 23.68 6.46 7.42
CA ILE A 91 22.31 6.96 7.59
C ILE A 91 21.41 6.52 6.43
N HIS A 92 21.84 6.71 5.18
CA HIS A 92 21.05 6.27 4.03
C HIS A 92 20.83 4.76 4.00
N ARG A 93 21.84 3.95 4.36
CA ARG A 93 21.66 2.49 4.48
C ARG A 93 20.64 2.13 5.56
N ALA A 94 20.71 2.76 6.73
CA ALA A 94 19.74 2.51 7.79
C ALA A 94 18.31 2.85 7.36
N GLU A 95 18.14 3.96 6.63
CA GLU A 95 16.83 4.36 6.14
C GLU A 95 16.29 3.43 5.05
N LEU A 96 17.15 2.96 4.12
CA LEU A 96 16.78 1.92 3.16
C LEU A 96 16.26 0.66 3.85
N GLN A 97 16.94 0.19 4.90
CA GLN A 97 16.48 -0.98 5.65
C GLN A 97 15.12 -0.73 6.32
N ARG A 98 14.88 0.48 6.81
CA ARG A 98 13.59 0.85 7.42
C ARG A 98 12.44 0.85 6.42
N ILE A 99 12.65 1.42 5.23
CA ILE A 99 11.65 1.47 4.17
C ILE A 99 11.42 0.06 3.59
N ASN A 100 12.48 -0.72 3.38
CA ASN A 100 12.36 -2.11 2.90
C ASN A 100 11.61 -2.99 3.92
N TYR A 101 11.87 -2.83 5.22
CA TYR A 101 11.08 -3.50 6.25
C TYR A 101 9.59 -3.15 6.12
N LEU A 102 9.26 -1.86 5.96
CA LEU A 102 7.88 -1.39 5.83
C LEU A 102 7.15 -2.01 4.63
N THR A 103 7.76 -1.97 3.44
CA THR A 103 7.17 -2.50 2.20
C THR A 103 7.04 -4.03 2.28
N SER A 104 8.08 -4.71 2.75
CA SER A 104 8.08 -6.15 2.93
C SER A 104 7.03 -6.62 3.96
N ASP A 105 6.89 -5.90 5.07
CA ASP A 105 5.95 -6.26 6.13
C ASP A 105 4.49 -6.03 5.71
N TYR A 106 4.22 -4.95 4.98
CA TYR A 106 2.93 -4.75 4.33
C TYR A 106 2.53 -5.94 3.45
N MET A 107 3.42 -6.39 2.58
CA MET A 107 3.15 -7.54 1.72
C MET A 107 2.95 -8.83 2.51
N ARG A 108 3.75 -9.07 3.56
CA ARG A 108 3.59 -10.24 4.45
C ARG A 108 2.22 -10.25 5.13
N ILE A 109 1.77 -9.12 5.66
CA ILE A 109 0.47 -9.01 6.32
C ILE A 109 -0.65 -9.32 5.32
N ARG A 110 -0.58 -8.77 4.11
CA ARG A 110 -1.59 -9.00 3.07
C ARG A 110 -1.64 -10.46 2.63
N LEU A 111 -0.49 -11.07 2.34
CA LEU A 111 -0.42 -12.49 1.97
C LEU A 111 -1.01 -13.38 3.07
N LYS A 112 -0.70 -13.12 4.34
CA LYS A 112 -1.27 -13.85 5.47
C LYS A 112 -2.80 -13.73 5.54
N LYS A 113 -3.36 -12.55 5.24
CA LYS A 113 -4.81 -12.36 5.17
C LYS A 113 -5.43 -13.12 4.00
N ILE A 114 -4.76 -13.17 2.85
CA ILE A 114 -5.18 -13.95 1.68
C ILE A 114 -5.21 -15.43 2.01
N GLU A 115 -4.13 -15.96 2.60
CA GLU A 115 -4.03 -17.36 3.03
C GLU A 115 -5.10 -17.75 4.05
N GLY A 116 -5.51 -16.81 4.91
CA GLY A 116 -6.51 -17.06 5.95
C GLY A 116 -7.91 -17.36 5.41
N ASN A 117 -8.32 -16.79 4.27
CA ASN A 117 -9.59 -17.14 3.62
C ASN A 117 -9.62 -16.73 2.14
N VAL A 118 -8.91 -17.50 1.32
CA VAL A 118 -8.71 -17.19 -0.10
C VAL A 118 -10.03 -17.15 -0.89
N ARG A 119 -10.94 -18.11 -0.64
CA ARG A 119 -12.21 -18.23 -1.36
C ARG A 119 -13.10 -17.01 -1.15
N ARG A 120 -13.29 -16.59 0.11
CA ARG A 120 -14.08 -15.41 0.46
C ARG A 120 -13.50 -14.16 -0.18
N ILE A 121 -12.18 -14.00 -0.16
CA ILE A 121 -11.51 -12.82 -0.70
C ILE A 121 -11.67 -12.77 -2.23
N MET A 122 -11.50 -13.89 -2.94
CA MET A 122 -11.70 -13.94 -4.40
C MET A 122 -13.16 -13.60 -4.79
N THR A 123 -14.14 -14.11 -4.06
CA THR A 123 -15.56 -13.75 -4.29
C THR A 123 -15.80 -12.25 -4.07
N GLN A 124 -15.26 -11.70 -2.98
CA GLN A 124 -15.40 -10.27 -2.67
C GLN A 124 -14.68 -9.37 -3.69
N HIS A 125 -13.54 -9.81 -4.21
CA HIS A 125 -12.80 -9.12 -5.27
C HIS A 125 -13.64 -9.04 -6.54
N ASN A 126 -14.16 -10.16 -7.03
CA ASN A 126 -15.00 -10.22 -8.23
C ASN A 126 -16.30 -9.43 -8.08
N GLU A 127 -16.92 -9.45 -6.89
CA GLU A 127 -18.10 -8.62 -6.60
C GLU A 127 -17.78 -7.13 -6.66
N ARG A 128 -16.65 -6.70 -6.10
CA ARG A 128 -16.23 -5.29 -6.16
C ARG A 128 -15.96 -4.83 -7.59
N LEU A 129 -15.29 -5.65 -8.40
CA LEU A 129 -15.05 -5.34 -9.81
C LEU A 129 -16.36 -5.16 -10.59
N ARG A 130 -17.35 -6.04 -10.37
CA ARG A 130 -18.69 -5.91 -10.98
C ARG A 130 -19.42 -4.62 -10.55
N GLN A 131 -19.13 -4.13 -9.34
CA GLN A 131 -19.69 -2.88 -8.80
C GLN A 131 -18.88 -1.64 -9.19
N GLY A 132 -17.79 -1.76 -9.98
CA GLY A 132 -16.91 -0.63 -10.32
C GLY A 132 -16.14 -0.07 -9.13
N LYS A 133 -15.99 -0.84 -8.04
CA LYS A 133 -15.22 -0.45 -6.85
C LYS A 133 -13.74 -0.77 -7.02
N PRO A 134 -12.84 -0.09 -6.29
CA PRO A 134 -11.41 -0.36 -6.38
C PRO A 134 -11.08 -1.83 -6.08
N PRO A 135 -10.13 -2.43 -6.84
CA PRO A 135 -9.73 -3.82 -6.68
C PRO A 135 -9.16 -4.08 -5.28
N LEU A 136 -9.49 -5.25 -4.72
CA LEU A 136 -8.94 -5.69 -3.43
C LEU A 136 -7.52 -6.23 -3.53
N LEU A 137 -7.21 -6.87 -4.65
CA LEU A 137 -5.97 -7.64 -4.87
C LEU A 137 -5.26 -7.06 -6.07
N SER A 138 -3.93 -6.99 -6.00
CA SER A 138 -3.13 -6.78 -7.20
C SER A 138 -3.19 -8.02 -8.11
N GLU A 139 -2.75 -7.89 -9.37
CA GLU A 139 -2.70 -9.04 -10.29
C GLU A 139 -1.81 -10.17 -9.74
N GLN A 140 -0.66 -9.84 -9.15
CA GLN A 140 0.24 -10.83 -8.56
C GLN A 140 -0.38 -11.52 -7.34
N GLU A 141 -1.10 -10.77 -6.51
CA GLU A 141 -1.85 -11.33 -5.38
C GLU A 141 -2.98 -12.23 -5.83
N LEU A 142 -3.67 -11.89 -6.93
CA LEU A 142 -4.72 -12.72 -7.51
C LEU A 142 -4.15 -14.05 -8.02
N ARG A 143 -3.04 -14.01 -8.78
CA ARG A 143 -2.34 -15.22 -9.23
C ARG A 143 -1.89 -16.10 -8.05
N PHE A 144 -1.40 -15.49 -6.97
CA PHE A 144 -1.06 -16.20 -5.74
C PHE A 144 -2.30 -16.85 -5.11
N ALA A 145 -3.39 -16.11 -4.98
CA ALA A 145 -4.66 -16.59 -4.41
C ALA A 145 -5.21 -17.79 -5.20
N GLU A 146 -5.23 -17.72 -6.53
CA GLU A 146 -5.68 -18.83 -7.38
C GLU A 146 -4.84 -20.08 -7.19
N LYS A 147 -3.50 -19.92 -7.20
CA LYS A 147 -2.56 -21.02 -6.98
C LYS A 147 -2.74 -21.64 -5.59
N TYR A 148 -2.91 -20.80 -4.57
CA TYR A 148 -3.12 -21.24 -3.19
C TYR A 148 -4.44 -21.99 -3.03
N ALA A 149 -5.55 -21.46 -3.57
CA ALA A 149 -6.86 -22.11 -3.54
C ALA A 149 -6.84 -23.48 -4.23
N LYS A 150 -6.15 -23.59 -5.37
CA LYS A 150 -5.96 -24.86 -6.07
C LYS A 150 -5.17 -25.86 -5.24
N ALA A 151 -4.07 -25.43 -4.61
CA ALA A 151 -3.25 -26.29 -3.76
C ALA A 151 -4.01 -26.76 -2.51
N GLU A 152 -4.75 -25.85 -1.86
CA GLU A 152 -5.62 -26.16 -0.71
C GLU A 152 -6.67 -27.21 -1.09
N ALA A 153 -7.38 -27.01 -2.22
CA ALA A 153 -8.38 -27.96 -2.69
C ALA A 153 -7.79 -29.35 -3.00
N GLN A 154 -6.61 -29.40 -3.63
CA GLN A 154 -5.91 -30.66 -3.90
C GLN A 154 -5.49 -31.38 -2.61
N LEU A 155 -5.00 -30.65 -1.62
CA LEU A 155 -4.61 -31.21 -0.33
C LEU A 155 -5.82 -31.78 0.41
N LEU A 156 -6.92 -31.02 0.50
CA LEU A 156 -8.16 -31.50 1.12
C LEU A 156 -8.75 -32.70 0.37
N GLY A 157 -8.72 -32.67 -0.96
CA GLY A 157 -9.12 -33.77 -1.84
C GLY A 157 -8.41 -35.08 -1.52
N LYS A 158 -7.08 -35.03 -1.40
CA LYS A 158 -6.24 -36.20 -1.11
C LYS A 158 -6.34 -36.68 0.34
N SER A 159 -6.45 -35.77 1.30
CA SER A 159 -6.33 -36.09 2.73
C SER A 159 -7.65 -36.54 3.35
N VAL A 160 -8.74 -35.80 3.13
CA VAL A 160 -9.97 -35.97 3.93
C VAL A 160 -11.24 -36.14 3.09
N LEU A 161 -11.25 -35.68 1.84
CA LEU A 161 -12.45 -35.74 1.00
C LEU A 161 -12.56 -37.02 0.16
N GLY A 162 -11.49 -37.83 0.05
CA GLY A 162 -11.54 -39.20 -0.47
C GLY A 162 -12.06 -39.36 -1.91
N VAL A 163 -12.10 -38.28 -2.70
CA VAL A 163 -12.61 -38.30 -4.07
C VAL A 163 -11.71 -37.46 -4.96
N ASN A 164 -11.44 -37.96 -6.18
CA ASN A 164 -10.89 -37.18 -7.30
C ASN A 164 -11.84 -36.00 -7.59
N PHE A 165 -11.72 -34.93 -6.79
CA PHE A 165 -12.56 -33.75 -6.85
C PHE A 165 -12.06 -32.88 -8.02
N ILE A 166 -12.51 -33.25 -9.22
CA ILE A 166 -12.46 -32.37 -10.38
C ILE A 166 -13.51 -31.29 -10.13
N PHE A 167 -13.12 -30.16 -9.55
CA PHE A 167 -13.96 -28.96 -9.61
C PHE A 167 -13.64 -28.22 -10.90
N TYR A 168 -14.69 -28.08 -11.72
CA TYR A 168 -14.73 -27.25 -12.91
C TYR A 168 -14.18 -25.85 -12.60
N ALA A 169 -13.32 -25.40 -13.52
CA ALA A 169 -12.80 -24.04 -13.62
C ALA A 169 -13.92 -23.02 -13.84
#